data_AF-A0A4Q1FU16-F1
#
_entry.id   AF-A0A4Q1FU16-F1
#
_cell.length_a   1.000
_cell.length_b   1.000
_cell.length_c   1.000
_cell.angle_alpha   90.00
_cell.angle_beta   90.00
_cell.angle_gamma   90.00
#
_symmetry.space_group_name_H-M   'P 1'
#
loop_
_entity.id
_entity.type
_entity.pdbx_description
1 polymer ?
#
loop_
_entity_poly.entity_id
_entity_poly.type
_entity_poly.pdbx_seq_one_letter_code
_entity_poly.pdbx_strand_id
1 'polypeptide(L)'
;MIVGDPLQVKPVVTIPKNLVYKLMQQEKVDGIWSPVQTSVQQLADRISLNGTYMPLANSDEQIWTGFPLRTHRRCDNPMFDIANKIAYDGQMVKDTKDDTDNDFIGNSTWFHVEDTTLVNKHTLKDEIELLKIKIQELRGEEYQDEIFIISPFALVASFCEWEFKNDPKVSCGTIHRFQGKEADIVFLVLGSDPKSLGARNWASQKPICSM
;
A
#
# COMPACT_ATOMS: atom_id res chain seq x y z
N MET A 1 17.58 12.20 -16.56
CA MET A 1 16.18 12.34 -16.11
C MET A 1 15.81 11.06 -15.41
N ILE A 2 15.50 11.13 -14.12
CA ILE A 2 15.04 9.98 -13.32
C ILE A 2 13.56 10.22 -13.10
N VAL A 3 12.75 9.19 -13.35
CA VAL A 3 11.30 9.26 -13.24
C VAL A 3 10.89 8.25 -12.17
N GLY A 4 10.16 8.72 -11.17
CA GLY A 4 9.67 7.91 -10.06
C GLY A 4 8.68 8.72 -9.23
N ASP A 5 8.16 8.12 -8.16
CA ASP A 5 7.26 8.81 -7.24
C ASP A 5 8.07 9.43 -6.08
N PRO A 6 8.10 10.78 -5.94
CA PRO A 6 8.84 11.45 -4.87
C PRO A 6 8.37 11.08 -3.47
N LEU A 7 7.12 10.60 -3.33
CA LEU A 7 6.49 10.20 -2.07
C LEU A 7 6.61 8.69 -1.81
N GLN A 8 7.28 7.96 -2.69
CA GLN A 8 7.55 6.54 -2.50
C GLN A 8 8.51 6.29 -1.34
N VAL A 9 8.48 5.07 -0.81
CA VAL A 9 9.23 4.63 0.39
C VAL A 9 10.70 5.07 0.34
N LYS A 10 11.21 5.53 1.49
CA LYS A 10 12.63 5.89 1.68
C LYS A 10 13.56 4.78 1.18
N PRO A 11 14.80 5.11 0.75
CA PRO A 11 15.76 4.12 0.27
C PRO A 11 15.94 2.97 1.28
N VAL A 12 15.85 1.73 0.80
CA VAL A 12 16.13 0.56 1.63
C VAL A 12 17.64 0.44 1.79
N VAL A 13 18.16 0.96 2.90
CA VAL A 13 19.58 0.89 3.25
C VAL A 13 19.79 -0.22 4.28
N THR A 14 20.61 -1.21 3.93
CA THR A 14 20.96 -2.33 4.81
C THR A 14 21.95 -1.96 5.90
N ILE A 15 22.60 -0.80 5.78
CA ILE A 15 23.56 -0.26 6.74
C ILE A 15 22.81 0.37 7.93
N PRO A 16 23.20 0.08 9.19
CA PRO A 16 22.60 0.71 10.36
C PRO A 16 22.66 2.24 10.31
N LYS A 17 21.54 2.91 10.53
CA LYS A 17 21.41 4.39 10.45
C LYS A 17 22.46 5.12 11.30
N ASN A 18 22.74 4.61 12.50
CA ASN A 18 23.73 5.18 13.42
C ASN A 18 25.15 5.16 12.85
N LEU A 19 25.51 4.11 12.09
CA LEU A 19 26.82 4.04 11.45
C LEU A 19 26.92 5.07 10.32
N VAL A 20 25.87 5.20 9.50
CA VAL A 20 25.80 6.19 8.43
C VAL A 20 25.95 7.61 9.01
N TYR A 21 25.17 7.96 10.03
CA TYR A 21 25.26 9.29 10.64
C TYR A 21 26.63 9.57 11.27
N LYS A 22 27.27 8.56 11.86
CA LYS A 22 28.62 8.72 12.43
C LYS A 22 29.67 8.99 11.35
N LEU A 23 29.63 8.24 10.24
CA LEU A 23 30.52 8.46 9.10
C LEU A 23 30.30 9.84 8.46
N MET A 24 29.04 10.24 8.29
CA MET A 24 28.69 11.57 7.75
C MET A 24 29.21 12.70 8.65
N GLN A 25 29.13 12.57 9.98
CA GLN A 25 29.68 13.55 10.91
C GLN A 25 31.20 13.62 10.86
N GLN A 26 31.88 12.46 10.77
CA GLN A 26 33.34 12.41 10.66
C GLN A 26 33.84 13.10 9.38
N GLU A 27 33.17 12.85 8.26
CA GLU A 27 33.51 13.39 6.94
C GLU A 27 32.85 14.75 6.65
N LYS A 28 32.09 15.32 7.60
CA LYS A 28 31.36 16.59 7.47
C LYS A 28 30.47 16.65 6.21
N VAL A 29 29.80 15.55 5.91
CA VAL A 29 28.91 15.41 4.76
C VAL A 29 27.56 16.04 5.07
N ASP A 30 27.06 16.89 4.17
CA ASP A 30 25.73 17.49 4.27
C ASP A 30 24.63 16.42 4.29
N GLY A 31 23.58 16.64 5.11
CA GLY A 31 22.44 15.74 5.26
C GLY A 31 21.76 15.37 3.94
N ILE A 32 21.81 16.25 2.94
CA ILE A 32 21.26 15.98 1.61
C ILE A 32 21.94 14.81 0.89
N TRP A 33 23.16 14.43 1.26
CA TRP A 33 23.87 13.28 0.69
C TRP A 33 23.70 12.01 1.52
N SER A 34 22.87 12.04 2.56
CA SER A 34 22.58 10.87 3.39
C SER A 34 21.88 9.79 2.57
N PRO A 35 22.45 8.58 2.45
CA PRO A 35 21.79 7.49 1.74
C PRO A 35 20.53 7.01 2.46
N VAL A 36 20.38 7.34 3.76
CA VAL A 36 19.24 6.95 4.60
C VAL A 36 18.09 7.94 4.49
N GLN A 37 18.37 9.20 4.17
CA GLN A 37 17.38 10.27 4.17
C GLN A 37 17.02 10.75 2.77
N THR A 38 17.97 10.74 1.84
CA THR A 38 17.79 11.31 0.51
C THR A 38 17.74 10.22 -0.55
N SER A 39 16.69 10.23 -1.37
CA SER A 39 16.59 9.33 -2.52
C SER A 39 17.38 9.86 -3.72
N VAL A 40 17.76 8.95 -4.63
CA VAL A 40 18.40 9.34 -5.91
C VAL A 40 17.50 10.29 -6.71
N GLN A 41 16.18 10.13 -6.58
CA GLN A 41 15.21 11.02 -7.21
C GLN A 41 15.27 12.44 -6.66
N GLN A 42 15.32 12.63 -5.33
CA GLN A 42 15.45 13.96 -4.74
C GLN A 42 16.74 14.67 -5.19
N LEU A 43 17.84 13.93 -5.34
CA LEU A 43 19.09 14.48 -5.88
C LEU A 43 18.97 14.89 -7.35
N ALA A 44 18.24 14.12 -8.16
CA ALA A 44 17.98 14.43 -9.57
C ALA A 44 16.98 15.59 -9.74
N ASP A 45 15.93 15.64 -8.93
CA ASP A 45 14.94 16.71 -8.92
C ASP A 45 15.60 18.04 -8.56
N ARG A 46 16.54 18.06 -7.60
CA ARG A 46 17.28 19.25 -7.20
C ARG A 46 18.00 19.96 -8.36
N ILE A 47 18.50 19.20 -9.35
CA ILE A 47 19.21 19.76 -10.51
C ILE A 47 18.31 19.97 -11.72
N SER A 48 17.02 19.65 -11.60
CA SER A 48 16.06 19.80 -12.69
C SER A 48 15.70 21.27 -12.88
N LEU A 49 15.94 21.78 -14.10
CA LEU A 49 15.66 23.18 -14.48
C LEU A 49 14.17 23.51 -14.47
N ASN A 50 13.34 22.53 -14.79
CA ASN A 50 11.90 22.64 -14.80
C ASN A 50 11.33 21.74 -13.71
N GLY A 51 10.42 22.30 -12.92
CA GLY A 51 9.84 21.63 -11.77
C GLY A 51 8.72 22.41 -11.12
N THR A 52 8.18 21.84 -10.06
CA THR A 52 7.17 22.44 -9.21
C THR A 52 7.41 22.03 -7.76
N TYR A 53 6.95 22.86 -6.84
CA TYR A 53 6.86 22.47 -5.44
C TYR A 53 5.67 21.55 -5.25
N MET A 54 5.88 20.44 -4.55
CA MET A 54 4.83 19.56 -4.04
C MET A 54 4.80 19.65 -2.52
N PRO A 55 3.63 19.85 -1.89
CA PRO A 55 3.49 19.76 -0.46
C PRO A 55 3.81 18.32 -0.04
N LEU A 56 4.59 18.17 1.03
CA LEU A 56 4.75 16.86 1.63
C LEU A 56 3.48 16.59 2.44
N ALA A 57 2.87 15.43 2.24
CA ALA A 57 1.60 15.10 2.89
C ALA A 57 1.71 15.29 4.42
N ASN A 58 0.93 16.22 4.97
CA ASN A 58 0.86 16.55 6.41
C ASN A 58 2.07 17.29 7.01
N SER A 59 2.82 18.06 6.21
CA SER A 59 3.69 19.13 6.74
C SER A 59 3.53 20.42 5.93
N ASP A 60 3.95 21.55 6.52
CA ASP A 60 4.08 22.82 5.79
C ASP A 60 5.31 22.84 4.87
N GLU A 61 6.08 21.75 4.83
CA GLU A 61 7.27 21.63 3.99
C GLU A 61 6.88 21.27 2.56
N GLN A 62 7.58 21.89 1.61
CA GLN A 62 7.44 21.60 0.20
C GLN A 62 8.72 20.98 -0.34
N ILE A 63 8.57 19.96 -1.17
CA ILE A 63 9.68 19.35 -1.90
C ILE A 63 9.69 19.88 -3.34
N TRP A 64 10.86 20.25 -3.84
CA TRP A 64 11.03 20.52 -5.26
C TRP A 64 11.07 19.20 -6.02
N THR A 65 10.21 19.06 -7.02
CA THR A 65 10.22 17.92 -7.94
C THR A 65 10.32 18.42 -9.38
N GLY A 66 11.08 17.72 -10.22
CA GLY A 66 11.22 18.07 -11.63
C GLY A 66 9.95 17.73 -12.41
N PHE A 67 9.85 16.49 -12.88
CA PHE A 67 8.70 16.01 -13.64
C PHE A 67 8.01 14.86 -12.89
N PRO A 68 7.14 15.16 -11.91
CA PRO A 68 6.46 14.12 -11.15
C PRO A 68 5.49 13.34 -12.04
N LEU A 69 5.47 12.01 -11.90
CA LEU A 69 4.42 11.18 -12.49
C LEU A 69 3.12 11.45 -11.73
N ARG A 70 2.23 12.23 -12.34
CA ARG A 70 0.90 12.53 -11.78
C ARG A 70 -0.20 11.66 -12.37
N THR A 71 0.06 11.04 -13.50
CA THR A 71 -0.94 10.30 -14.25
C THR A 71 -1.12 8.89 -13.69
N HIS A 72 -2.34 8.56 -13.27
CA HIS A 72 -2.71 7.24 -12.80
C HIS A 72 -3.59 6.51 -13.82
N ARG A 73 -3.29 5.22 -14.03
CA ARG A 73 -3.96 4.37 -15.04
C ARG A 73 -4.39 2.99 -14.54
N ARG A 74 -4.23 2.69 -13.24
CA ARG A 74 -4.32 1.31 -12.72
C ARG A 74 -5.57 0.98 -11.92
N CYS A 75 -6.07 1.91 -11.12
CA CYS A 75 -7.14 1.65 -10.17
C CYS A 75 -8.35 2.51 -10.47
N ASP A 76 -9.50 1.91 -10.21
CA ASP A 76 -10.79 2.57 -10.29
C ASP A 76 -11.19 3.25 -8.99
N ASN A 77 -12.17 4.13 -9.10
CA ASN A 77 -12.78 4.73 -7.93
C ASN A 77 -13.56 3.67 -7.15
N PRO A 78 -13.50 3.70 -5.81
CA PRO A 78 -12.97 4.77 -4.96
C PRO A 78 -11.48 4.61 -4.60
N MET A 79 -10.79 3.56 -5.04
CA MET A 79 -9.39 3.31 -4.69
C MET A 79 -8.47 4.46 -5.13
N PHE A 80 -8.65 4.96 -6.36
CA PHE A 80 -7.91 6.13 -6.85
C PHE A 80 -8.16 7.36 -5.98
N ASP A 81 -9.42 7.73 -5.75
CA ASP A 81 -9.77 8.91 -4.95
C ASP A 81 -9.22 8.85 -3.52
N ILE A 82 -9.30 7.69 -2.87
CA ILE A 82 -8.77 7.49 -1.52
C ILE A 82 -7.26 7.65 -1.50
N ALA A 83 -6.53 7.01 -2.43
CA ALA A 83 -5.08 7.10 -2.50
C ALA A 83 -4.62 8.53 -2.83
N ASN A 84 -5.26 9.17 -3.81
CA ASN A 84 -4.97 10.54 -4.22
C ASN A 84 -5.18 11.53 -3.07
N LYS A 85 -6.26 11.36 -2.30
CA LYS A 85 -6.55 12.21 -1.13
C LYS A 85 -5.57 12.00 0.03
N ILE A 86 -5.23 10.76 0.35
CA ILE A 86 -4.43 10.45 1.55
C ILE A 86 -2.93 10.69 1.31
N ALA A 87 -2.44 10.32 0.12
CA ALA A 87 -1.01 10.32 -0.17
C ALA A 87 -0.55 11.47 -1.07
N TYR A 88 -1.40 11.99 -1.96
CA TYR A 88 -0.98 12.93 -3.01
C TYR A 88 -1.70 14.28 -2.97
N ASP A 89 -2.48 14.56 -1.93
CA ASP A 89 -3.20 15.83 -1.72
C ASP A 89 -4.02 16.27 -2.96
N GLY A 90 -4.63 15.29 -3.66
CA GLY A 90 -5.45 15.53 -4.85
C GLY A 90 -4.68 15.86 -6.14
N GLN A 91 -3.34 15.77 -6.14
CA GLN A 91 -2.52 16.15 -7.30
C GLN A 91 -2.44 15.09 -8.41
N MET A 92 -2.85 13.85 -8.15
CA MET A 92 -2.90 12.83 -9.20
C MET A 92 -4.04 13.13 -10.17
N VAL A 93 -3.79 12.84 -11.45
CA VAL A 93 -4.77 12.93 -12.53
C VAL A 93 -5.05 11.52 -13.02
N LYS A 94 -6.31 11.13 -13.01
CA LYS A 94 -6.73 9.86 -13.58
C LYS A 94 -6.82 9.97 -15.11
N ASP A 95 -6.25 9.00 -15.82
CA ASP A 95 -6.20 8.94 -17.29
C ASP A 95 -6.86 7.68 -17.86
N THR A 96 -7.66 7.01 -17.03
CA THR A 96 -8.55 5.91 -17.42
C THR A 96 -9.97 6.23 -16.96
N LYS A 97 -10.97 5.66 -17.64
CA LYS A 97 -12.36 5.69 -17.14
C LYS A 97 -12.49 4.62 -16.05
N ASP A 98 -13.38 4.86 -15.08
CA ASP A 98 -13.77 3.83 -14.12
C ASP A 98 -14.46 2.68 -14.85
N ASP A 99 -14.05 1.44 -14.58
CA ASP A 99 -14.81 0.26 -14.95
C ASP A 99 -15.77 -0.09 -13.80
N THR A 100 -16.94 0.55 -13.79
CA THR A 100 -18.00 0.32 -12.79
C THR A 100 -18.84 -0.93 -13.10
N ASP A 101 -18.63 -1.54 -14.25
CA ASP A 101 -19.41 -2.65 -14.78
C ASP A 101 -18.60 -3.96 -14.76
N ASN A 102 -17.72 -4.15 -13.77
CA ASN A 102 -17.06 -5.44 -13.60
C ASN A 102 -18.12 -6.51 -13.31
N ASP A 103 -18.32 -7.39 -14.29
CA ASP A 103 -19.36 -8.42 -14.30
C ASP A 103 -19.28 -9.38 -13.09
N PHE A 104 -18.12 -9.51 -12.45
CA PHE A 104 -17.89 -10.53 -11.42
C PHE A 104 -18.02 -10.01 -9.98
N ILE A 105 -17.40 -8.86 -9.66
CA ILE A 105 -17.41 -8.34 -8.27
C ILE A 105 -18.22 -7.05 -8.10
N GLY A 106 -18.54 -6.38 -9.21
CA GLY A 106 -19.18 -5.08 -9.23
C GLY A 106 -18.33 -3.97 -8.58
N ASN A 107 -19.02 -2.95 -8.08
CA ASN A 107 -18.36 -1.79 -7.46
C ASN A 107 -17.61 -2.16 -6.18
N SER A 108 -16.43 -1.56 -6.00
CA SER A 108 -15.65 -1.64 -4.76
C SER A 108 -16.50 -1.31 -3.52
N THR A 109 -16.56 -2.24 -2.56
CA THR A 109 -17.44 -2.13 -1.40
C THR A 109 -16.75 -2.55 -0.09
N TRP A 110 -17.28 -2.06 1.03
CA TRP A 110 -16.85 -2.45 2.37
C TRP A 110 -17.79 -3.49 2.95
N PHE A 111 -17.25 -4.68 3.26
CA PHE A 111 -17.99 -5.71 3.97
C PHE A 111 -17.76 -5.57 5.48
N HIS A 112 -18.76 -5.06 6.18
CA HIS A 112 -18.71 -4.93 7.64
C HIS A 112 -19.06 -6.27 8.31
N VAL A 113 -18.13 -6.80 9.12
CA VAL A 113 -18.28 -8.07 9.85
C VAL A 113 -18.20 -7.80 11.35
N GLU A 114 -19.28 -8.06 12.07
CA GLU A 114 -19.38 -7.88 13.52
C GLU A 114 -19.06 -9.17 14.29
N ASP A 115 -17.85 -9.69 14.11
CA ASP A 115 -17.44 -10.95 14.75
C ASP A 115 -16.61 -10.70 16.02
N THR A 116 -16.81 -11.59 17.00
CA THR A 116 -16.06 -11.66 18.25
C THR A 116 -15.25 -12.95 18.41
N THR A 117 -15.37 -13.86 17.46
CA THR A 117 -14.79 -15.20 17.47
C THR A 117 -13.42 -15.19 16.80
N LEU A 118 -12.39 -15.17 17.64
CA LEU A 118 -11.01 -15.23 17.19
C LEU A 118 -10.57 -16.67 16.96
N VAL A 119 -10.10 -16.98 15.76
CA VAL A 119 -9.39 -18.23 15.47
C VAL A 119 -7.97 -18.18 16.04
N ASN A 120 -7.36 -16.99 15.98
CA ASN A 120 -6.09 -16.67 16.60
C ASN A 120 -6.06 -15.17 16.97
N LYS A 121 -4.92 -14.67 17.47
CA LYS A 121 -4.76 -13.30 18.00
C LYS A 121 -5.33 -12.17 17.12
N HIS A 122 -5.35 -12.31 15.80
CA HIS A 122 -5.84 -11.26 14.89
C HIS A 122 -6.85 -11.74 13.84
N THR A 123 -7.07 -13.06 13.72
CA THR A 123 -7.93 -13.63 12.67
C THR A 123 -9.33 -13.85 13.20
N LEU A 124 -10.28 -13.11 12.64
CA LEU A 124 -11.71 -13.28 12.90
C LEU A 124 -12.26 -14.38 11.99
N LYS A 125 -13.05 -15.30 12.56
CA LYS A 125 -13.54 -16.46 11.84
C LYS A 125 -14.50 -16.04 10.74
N ASP A 126 -15.44 -15.15 11.04
CA ASP A 126 -16.50 -14.77 10.12
C ASP A 126 -15.97 -13.91 8.97
N GLU A 127 -14.87 -13.15 9.17
CA GLU A 127 -14.19 -12.45 8.07
C GLU A 127 -13.66 -13.46 7.03
N ILE A 128 -13.09 -14.57 7.49
CA ILE A 128 -12.59 -15.62 6.59
C ILE A 128 -13.74 -16.39 5.95
N GLU A 129 -14.81 -16.68 6.70
CA GLU A 129 -16.00 -17.34 6.14
C GLU A 129 -16.66 -16.49 5.04
N LEU A 130 -16.81 -15.18 5.27
CA LEU A 130 -17.34 -14.27 4.27
C LEU A 130 -16.42 -14.20 3.04
N LEU A 131 -15.11 -14.12 3.26
CA LEU A 131 -14.12 -14.14 2.17
C LEU A 131 -14.23 -15.40 1.32
N LYS A 132 -14.43 -16.57 1.94
CA LYS A 132 -14.65 -17.83 1.24
C LYS A 132 -15.91 -17.79 0.39
N ILE A 133 -17.01 -17.28 0.94
CA ILE A 133 -18.27 -17.12 0.20
C ILE A 133 -18.05 -16.25 -1.03
N LYS A 134 -17.38 -15.09 -0.88
CA LYS A 134 -17.11 -14.18 -2.00
C LYS A 134 -16.22 -14.78 -3.07
N ILE A 135 -15.17 -15.51 -2.69
CA ILE A 135 -14.32 -16.18 -3.68
C ILE A 135 -15.09 -17.30 -4.38
N GLN A 136 -15.96 -18.04 -3.67
CA GLN A 136 -16.80 -19.07 -4.28
C GLN A 136 -17.83 -18.49 -5.25
N GLU A 137 -18.45 -17.35 -4.93
CA GLU A 137 -19.34 -16.61 -5.85
C GLU A 137 -18.59 -16.24 -7.13
N LEU A 138 -17.41 -15.65 -7.03
CA LEU A 138 -16.58 -15.28 -8.18
C LEU A 138 -16.20 -16.49 -9.05
N ARG A 139 -15.80 -17.61 -8.42
CA ARG A 139 -15.48 -18.84 -9.16
C ARG A 139 -16.73 -19.45 -9.81
N GLY A 140 -17.91 -19.31 -9.17
CA GLY A 140 -19.19 -19.74 -9.71
C GLY A 140 -19.64 -18.94 -10.92
N GLU A 141 -19.25 -17.67 -11.00
CA GLU A 141 -19.46 -16.79 -12.16
C GLU A 141 -18.40 -16.97 -13.26
N GLU A 142 -17.53 -17.98 -13.14
CA GLU A 142 -16.43 -18.29 -14.08
C GLU A 142 -15.25 -17.29 -14.07
N TYR A 143 -15.06 -16.52 -13.00
CA TYR A 143 -13.85 -15.70 -12.85
C TYR A 143 -12.61 -16.59 -12.70
N GLN A 144 -11.72 -16.55 -13.68
CA GLN A 144 -10.54 -17.41 -13.76
C GLN A 144 -9.22 -16.70 -13.51
N ASP A 145 -9.18 -15.41 -13.26
CA ASP A 145 -7.90 -14.72 -13.05
C ASP A 145 -7.41 -14.79 -11.61
N GLU A 146 -6.21 -14.25 -11.38
CA GLU A 146 -5.61 -14.19 -10.05
C GLU A 146 -6.45 -13.30 -9.11
N ILE A 147 -6.58 -13.75 -7.86
CA ILE A 147 -7.20 -13.00 -6.77
C ILE A 147 -6.11 -12.74 -5.73
N PHE A 148 -5.95 -11.48 -5.33
CA PHE A 148 -5.04 -11.14 -4.23
C PHE A 148 -5.80 -10.97 -2.92
N ILE A 149 -5.29 -11.61 -1.88
CA ILE A 149 -5.75 -11.43 -0.50
C ILE A 149 -4.63 -10.73 0.27
N ILE A 150 -4.87 -9.48 0.64
CA ILE A 150 -3.89 -8.63 1.31
C ILE A 150 -4.33 -8.42 2.75
N SER A 151 -3.41 -8.52 3.71
CA SER A 151 -3.67 -8.15 5.11
C SER A 151 -2.52 -7.33 5.70
N PRO A 152 -2.79 -6.34 6.58
CA PRO A 152 -1.76 -5.67 7.35
C PRO A 152 -1.09 -6.58 8.40
N PHE A 153 -1.72 -7.70 8.78
CA PHE A 153 -1.17 -8.63 9.77
C PHE A 153 -0.67 -9.93 9.15
N ALA A 154 0.59 -10.28 9.44
CA ALA A 154 1.20 -11.50 8.94
C ALA A 154 0.43 -12.78 9.35
N LEU A 155 -0.12 -12.81 10.56
CA LEU A 155 -0.91 -13.97 11.03
C LEU A 155 -2.18 -14.19 10.22
N VAL A 156 -2.86 -13.11 9.81
CA VAL A 156 -4.07 -13.18 8.99
C VAL A 156 -3.70 -13.61 7.57
N ALA A 157 -2.65 -13.00 6.99
CA ALA A 157 -2.15 -13.38 5.67
C ALA A 157 -1.75 -14.86 5.59
N SER A 158 -1.02 -15.37 6.59
CA SER A 158 -0.63 -16.79 6.67
C SER A 158 -1.82 -17.72 6.87
N PHE A 159 -2.85 -17.28 7.61
CA PHE A 159 -4.07 -18.06 7.77
C PHE A 159 -4.82 -18.18 6.44
N CYS A 160 -4.99 -17.07 5.71
CA CYS A 160 -5.58 -17.09 4.37
C CYS A 160 -4.77 -17.97 3.41
N GLU A 161 -3.43 -17.90 3.45
CA GLU A 161 -2.57 -18.74 2.61
C GLU A 161 -2.79 -20.24 2.89
N TRP A 162 -2.97 -20.63 4.15
CA TRP A 162 -3.29 -22.00 4.51
C TRP A 162 -4.71 -22.42 4.09
N GLU A 163 -5.70 -21.54 4.28
CA GLU A 163 -7.10 -21.81 3.95
C GLU A 163 -7.31 -21.97 2.43
N PHE A 164 -6.66 -21.12 1.63
CA PHE A 164 -6.79 -21.09 0.17
C PHE A 164 -5.65 -21.82 -0.57
N LYS A 165 -4.82 -22.61 0.12
CA LYS A 165 -3.67 -23.33 -0.48
C LYS A 165 -4.01 -24.23 -1.68
N ASN A 166 -5.27 -24.64 -1.80
CA ASN A 166 -5.75 -25.52 -2.86
C ASN A 166 -6.18 -24.75 -4.11
N ASP A 167 -6.35 -23.42 -4.03
CA ASP A 167 -6.62 -22.57 -5.20
C ASP A 167 -5.30 -21.91 -5.65
N PRO A 168 -4.68 -22.38 -6.75
CA PRO A 168 -3.41 -21.85 -7.23
C PRO A 168 -3.52 -20.42 -7.76
N LYS A 169 -4.73 -19.92 -8.02
CA LYS A 169 -4.98 -18.57 -8.51
C LYS A 169 -5.33 -17.59 -7.38
N VAL A 170 -5.21 -18.02 -6.12
CA VAL A 170 -5.34 -17.15 -4.95
C VAL A 170 -3.96 -16.94 -4.33
N SER A 171 -3.50 -15.69 -4.37
CA SER A 171 -2.26 -15.29 -3.70
C SER A 171 -2.57 -14.52 -2.42
N CYS A 172 -2.00 -14.96 -1.31
CA CYS A 172 -2.17 -14.32 0.00
C CYS A 172 -0.87 -13.68 0.49
N GLY A 173 -0.95 -12.55 1.18
CA GLY A 173 0.24 -11.88 1.69
C GLY A 173 -0.02 -10.58 2.41
N THR A 174 1.06 -9.98 2.89
CA THR A 174 1.03 -8.61 3.40
C THR A 174 1.27 -7.62 2.25
N ILE A 175 0.83 -6.37 2.41
CA ILE A 175 1.73 -5.21 2.27
C ILE A 175 2.81 -5.35 1.18
N HIS A 176 3.97 -5.74 1.70
CA HIS A 176 5.24 -5.83 1.00
C HIS A 176 5.33 -6.96 -0.04
N ARG A 177 4.52 -8.02 0.06
CA ARG A 177 4.56 -9.16 -0.88
C ARG A 177 4.00 -8.81 -2.26
N PHE A 178 3.10 -7.84 -2.33
CA PHE A 178 2.42 -7.43 -3.55
C PHE A 178 2.96 -6.12 -4.15
N GLN A 179 4.10 -5.63 -3.67
CA GLN A 179 4.69 -4.40 -4.21
C GLN A 179 5.05 -4.59 -5.70
N GLY A 180 4.39 -3.81 -6.57
CA GLY A 180 4.57 -3.87 -8.02
C GLY A 180 3.78 -4.98 -8.74
N LYS A 181 2.90 -5.69 -8.03
CA LYS A 181 1.94 -6.64 -8.62
C LYS A 181 0.55 -6.01 -8.70
N GLU A 182 -0.20 -6.42 -9.71
CA GLU A 182 -1.58 -5.99 -9.96
C GLU A 182 -2.46 -7.23 -10.15
N ALA A 183 -3.71 -7.11 -9.73
CA ALA A 183 -4.78 -8.07 -9.98
C ALA A 183 -6.09 -7.29 -10.10
N ASP A 184 -7.01 -7.79 -10.91
CA ASP A 184 -8.31 -7.14 -11.13
C ASP A 184 -9.17 -7.19 -9.86
N ILE A 185 -9.01 -8.25 -9.06
CA ILE A 185 -9.71 -8.43 -7.80
C ILE A 185 -8.73 -8.53 -6.62
N VAL A 186 -8.89 -7.64 -5.65
CA VAL A 186 -8.12 -7.61 -4.41
C VAL A 186 -9.05 -7.55 -3.20
N PHE A 187 -8.90 -8.51 -2.30
CA PHE A 187 -9.54 -8.49 -0.97
C PHE A 187 -8.57 -7.98 0.07
N LEU A 188 -8.92 -6.88 0.74
CA LEU A 188 -8.22 -6.40 1.93
C LEU A 188 -8.87 -6.99 3.19
N VAL A 189 -8.20 -7.93 3.84
CA VAL A 189 -8.66 -8.54 5.09
C VAL A 189 -7.95 -7.86 6.24
N LEU A 190 -8.69 -7.03 6.98
CA LEU A 190 -8.10 -6.33 8.11
C LEU A 190 -7.68 -7.30 9.20
N GLY A 191 -8.60 -8.14 9.71
CA GLY A 191 -8.37 -8.83 10.97
C GLY A 191 -8.21 -7.85 12.14
N SER A 192 -8.57 -8.28 13.34
CA SER A 192 -8.28 -7.56 14.59
C SER A 192 -8.92 -8.29 15.76
N ASP A 193 -8.29 -8.20 16.93
CA ASP A 193 -8.96 -8.58 18.17
C ASP A 193 -9.93 -7.44 18.56
N PRO A 194 -11.25 -7.68 18.62
CA PRO A 194 -12.23 -6.67 19.01
C PRO A 194 -12.00 -6.14 20.43
N LYS A 195 -11.30 -6.90 21.28
CA LYS A 195 -10.94 -6.53 22.66
C LYS A 195 -9.64 -5.73 22.73
N SER A 196 -8.89 -5.63 21.62
CA SER A 196 -7.62 -4.90 21.56
C SER A 196 -7.64 -3.86 20.44
N LEU A 197 -8.09 -2.65 20.78
CA LEU A 197 -8.13 -1.49 19.88
C LEU A 197 -6.74 -1.08 19.36
N GLY A 198 -5.66 -1.50 20.03
CA GLY A 198 -4.28 -1.15 19.65
C GLY A 198 -3.88 -1.63 18.26
N ALA A 199 -4.34 -2.82 17.84
CA ALA A 199 -4.03 -3.37 16.52
C ALA A 199 -4.74 -2.57 15.40
N ARG A 200 -6.01 -2.22 15.60
CA ARG A 200 -6.78 -1.39 14.66
C ARG A 200 -6.20 0.02 14.55
N ASN A 201 -5.86 0.62 15.69
CA ASN A 201 -5.23 1.93 15.74
C ASN A 201 -3.85 1.94 15.09
N TRP A 202 -3.11 0.83 15.11
CA TRP A 202 -1.86 0.70 14.37
C TRP A 202 -2.09 0.55 12.87
N ALA A 203 -3.04 -0.29 12.44
CA ALA A 203 -3.36 -0.47 11.03
C ALA A 203 -3.97 0.78 10.37
N SER A 204 -4.67 1.60 11.14
CA SER A 204 -5.25 2.88 10.71
C SER A 204 -4.32 4.08 10.88
N GLN A 205 -3.14 3.90 11.48
CA GLN A 205 -2.12 4.94 11.44
C GLN A 205 -1.69 5.15 9.99
N LYS A 206 -1.49 6.41 9.62
CA LYS A 206 -0.94 6.79 8.31
C LYS A 206 0.29 5.93 8.00
N PRO A 207 0.56 5.60 6.73
CA PRO A 207 1.73 4.80 6.38
C PRO A 207 2.98 5.47 6.96
N ILE A 208 3.43 4.97 8.11
CA ILE A 208 4.69 5.36 8.70
C ILE A 208 5.70 4.58 7.88
N CYS A 209 6.24 5.20 6.83
CA CYS A 209 7.49 4.73 6.24
C CYS A 209 8.48 4.58 7.41
N SER A 210 8.78 3.31 7.72
CA SER A 210 9.10 2.81 9.06
C SER A 210 10.31 3.44 9.77
N MET A 211 10.26 3.29 11.10
CA MET A 211 11.31 3.55 12.11
C MET A 211 12.75 3.25 11.68
#